data_AF-A0A6P1KQG3-F1
#
_entry.id   AF-A0A6P1KQG3-F1
#
_cell.length_a   1.000
_cell.length_b   1.000
_cell.length_c   1.000
_cell.angle_alpha   90.00
_cell.angle_beta   90.00
_cell.angle_gamma   90.00
#
_symmetry.space_group_name_H-M   'P 1'
#
loop_
_entity.id
_entity.type
_entity.pdbx_description
1 polymer ?
#
loop_
_entity_poly.entity_id
_entity_poly.type
_entity_poly.pdbx_seq_one_letter_code
_entity_poly.pdbx_strand_id
1 'polypeptide(L)'
;MKVKQLAFRVDQGTYDWLADQAIKKQTTMTAIVQDIFETNQINQMSEGTKKGLKECLEYLLTLDNADFFEGLNLLREGLKELQGVKTNG
;
A
#
# COMPACT_ATOMS: atom_id res chain seq x y z
N MET A 1 -19.62 -11.33 -1.07
CA MET A 1 -18.34 -10.97 -1.72
C MET A 1 -17.20 -11.65 -0.98
N LYS A 2 -16.36 -12.45 -1.66
CA LYS A 2 -15.11 -12.95 -1.07
C LYS A 2 -14.08 -11.83 -1.22
N VAL A 3 -13.71 -11.20 -0.11
CA VAL A 3 -12.58 -10.25 -0.07
C VAL A 3 -11.35 -11.04 -0.51
N LYS A 4 -10.83 -10.77 -1.72
CA LYS A 4 -9.62 -11.45 -2.20
C LYS A 4 -8.46 -10.96 -1.35
N GLN A 5 -7.88 -11.86 -0.56
CA GLN A 5 -6.71 -11.56 0.25
C GLN A 5 -5.53 -11.34 -0.69
N LEU A 6 -4.94 -10.15 -0.61
CA LEU A 6 -3.69 -9.85 -1.29
C LEU A 6 -2.55 -10.46 -0.44
N ALA A 7 -1.89 -11.49 -0.98
CA ALA A 7 -0.74 -12.11 -0.34
C ALA A 7 0.51 -11.76 -1.14
N PHE A 8 1.50 -11.12 -0.51
CA PHE A 8 2.81 -10.86 -1.10
C PHE A 8 3.87 -11.64 -0.29
N ARG A 9 4.89 -12.15 -1.00
CA ARG A 9 6.02 -12.82 -0.34
C ARG A 9 7.01 -11.76 0.13
N VAL A 10 7.50 -11.94 1.35
CA VAL A 10 8.60 -11.17 1.94
C VAL A 10 9.72 -12.14 2.30
N ASP A 11 10.95 -11.63 2.43
CA ASP A 11 12.03 -12.42 3.02
C ASP A 11 11.77 -12.68 4.52
N GLN A 12 12.48 -13.66 5.08
CA GLN A 12 12.28 -14.09 6.47
C GLN A 12 12.55 -12.96 7.47
N GLY A 13 13.56 -12.11 7.23
CA GLY A 13 13.89 -11.01 8.13
C GLY A 13 12.78 -9.96 8.17
N THR A 14 12.22 -9.61 7.02
CA THR A 14 11.05 -8.72 6.93
C THR A 14 9.82 -9.32 7.61
N TYR A 15 9.57 -10.63 7.44
CA TYR A 15 8.47 -11.31 8.13
C TYR A 15 8.62 -11.25 9.65
N ASP A 16 9.79 -11.62 10.17
CA ASP A 16 10.08 -11.66 11.60
C ASP A 16 9.96 -10.27 12.23
N TRP A 17 10.45 -9.24 11.52
CA TRP A 17 10.31 -7.86 11.94
C TRP A 17 8.84 -7.42 11.99
N LEU A 18 8.04 -7.70 10.96
CA LEU A 18 6.61 -7.38 10.93
C LEU A 18 5.84 -8.10 12.06
N ALA A 19 6.18 -9.36 12.33
CA ALA A 19 5.59 -10.14 13.41
C ALA A 19 5.93 -9.57 14.79
N ASP A 20 7.19 -9.18 15.02
CA ASP A 20 7.64 -8.53 16.27
C ASP A 20 6.92 -7.18 16.50
N GLN A 21 6.77 -6.36 15.45
CA GLN A 21 6.02 -5.11 15.54
C GLN A 21 4.54 -5.35 15.88
N ALA A 22 3.93 -6.37 15.27
CA ALA A 22 2.54 -6.74 15.53
C ALA A 22 2.33 -7.16 17.00
N ILE A 23 3.25 -7.94 17.56
CA ILE A 23 3.25 -8.33 18.97
C ILE A 23 3.40 -7.11 19.88
N LYS A 24 4.41 -6.26 19.62
CA LYS A 24 4.68 -5.06 20.43
C LYS A 24 3.50 -4.10 20.49
N LYS A 25 2.83 -3.88 19.36
CA LYS A 25 1.67 -2.98 19.25
C LYS A 25 0.33 -3.68 19.54
N GLN A 26 0.34 -4.96 19.89
CA GLN A 26 -0.87 -5.78 20.10
C GLN A 26 -1.89 -5.66 18.95
N THR A 27 -1.39 -5.73 17.71
CA THR A 27 -2.19 -5.58 16.51
C THR A 27 -1.85 -6.66 15.49
N THR A 28 -2.47 -6.63 14.30
CA THR A 28 -2.18 -7.59 13.22
C THR A 28 -0.99 -7.12 12.37
N MET A 29 -0.26 -8.06 11.76
CA MET A 29 0.77 -7.70 10.77
C MET A 29 0.21 -6.85 9.63
N THR A 30 -1.04 -7.11 9.20
CA THR A 30 -1.74 -6.28 8.22
C THR A 30 -1.85 -4.83 8.67
N ALA A 31 -2.24 -4.61 9.93
CA ALA A 31 -2.32 -3.28 10.50
C ALA A 31 -0.95 -2.62 10.64
N ILE A 32 0.12 -3.37 10.94
CA ILE A 32 1.49 -2.84 10.91
C ILE A 32 1.90 -2.41 9.50
N VAL A 33 1.60 -3.23 8.49
CA VAL A 33 1.88 -2.88 7.08
C VAL A 33 1.11 -1.62 6.68
N GLN A 34 -0.17 -1.54 7.02
CA GLN A 34 -0.99 -0.34 6.79
C GLN A 34 -0.40 0.88 7.51
N ASP A 35 -0.04 0.75 8.78
CA ASP A 35 0.58 1.81 9.58
C ASP A 35 1.90 2.29 8.96
N ILE A 36 2.72 1.39 8.39
CA ILE A 36 3.95 1.77 7.67
C ILE A 36 3.63 2.61 6.43
N PHE A 37 2.63 2.20 5.65
CA PHE A 37 2.18 2.96 4.48
C PHE A 37 1.58 4.32 4.87
N GLU A 38 0.78 4.34 5.93
CA GLU A 38 0.11 5.55 6.44
C GLU A 38 1.10 6.54 7.07
N THR A 39 2.03 6.04 7.88
CA THR A 39 2.97 6.84 8.67
C THR A 39 4.07 7.48 7.83
N ASN A 40 4.61 6.76 6.83
CA ASN A 40 5.78 7.24 6.10
C ASN A 40 5.46 8.07 4.85
N GLN A 41 4.30 7.88 4.22
CA GLN A 41 3.99 8.55 2.94
C GLN A 41 2.66 9.29 2.94
N ILE A 42 1.58 8.68 3.46
CA ILE A 42 0.26 9.33 3.44
C ILE A 42 0.25 10.56 4.34
N ASN A 43 0.86 10.51 5.53
CA ASN A 43 0.90 11.66 6.44
C ASN A 43 1.64 12.89 5.90
N GLN A 44 2.54 12.72 4.92
CA GLN A 44 3.26 13.82 4.27
C GLN A 44 2.50 14.41 3.07
N MET A 45 1.41 13.77 2.63
CA MET A 45 0.59 14.24 1.52
C MET A 45 -0.37 15.35 1.97
N SER A 46 -0.71 16.25 1.05
CA SER A 46 -1.80 17.21 1.26
C SER A 46 -3.14 16.47 1.43
N GLU A 47 -4.11 17.06 2.14
CA GLU A 47 -5.43 16.46 2.32
C GLU A 47 -6.14 16.13 0.99
N GLY A 48 -5.96 16.96 -0.03
CA GLY A 48 -6.47 16.69 -1.38
C GLY A 48 -5.83 15.46 -2.02
N THR A 49 -4.52 15.29 -1.88
CA THR A 49 -3.79 14.12 -2.36
C THR A 49 -4.19 12.84 -1.61
N LYS A 50 -4.35 12.92 -0.28
CA LYS A 50 -4.84 11.79 0.54
C LYS A 50 -6.23 11.34 0.08
N LYS A 51 -7.13 12.29 -0.15
CA LYS A 51 -8.48 12.03 -0.65
C LYS A 51 -8.44 11.35 -2.03
N GLY A 52 -7.67 11.89 -2.97
CA GLY A 52 -7.52 11.29 -4.31
C GLY A 52 -6.92 9.89 -4.26
N LEU A 53 -5.90 9.65 -3.43
CA LEU A 53 -5.32 8.32 -3.22
C LEU A 53 -6.36 7.33 -2.70
N LYS A 54 -7.18 7.74 -1.73
CA LYS A 54 -8.27 6.92 -1.21
C LYS A 54 -9.28 6.57 -2.29
N GLU A 55 -9.72 7.55 -3.08
CA GLU A 55 -10.66 7.33 -4.20
C GLU A 55 -10.08 6.38 -5.26
N CYS A 56 -8.79 6.49 -5.58
CA CYS A 56 -8.10 5.55 -6.46
C CYS A 56 -8.09 4.13 -5.90
N LEU A 57 -7.76 3.95 -4.62
CA LEU A 57 -7.76 2.63 -3.97
C LEU A 57 -9.17 2.04 -3.91
N GLU A 58 -10.19 2.85 -3.61
CA GLU A 58 -11.59 2.43 -3.63
C GLU A 58 -12.04 1.99 -5.03
N TYR A 59 -11.66 2.74 -6.08
CA TYR A 59 -11.94 2.37 -7.46
C TYR A 59 -11.25 1.06 -7.85
N LEU A 60 -9.95 0.89 -7.52
CA LEU A 60 -9.22 -0.34 -7.82
C LEU A 60 -9.94 -1.57 -7.25
N LEU A 61 -10.48 -1.48 -6.03
CA LEU A 61 -11.21 -2.58 -5.40
C LEU A 61 -12.52 -2.98 -6.12
N THR A 62 -13.01 -2.16 -7.05
CA THR A 62 -14.18 -2.48 -7.88
C THR A 62 -13.83 -3.25 -9.16
N LEU A 63 -12.55 -3.27 -9.53
CA LEU A 63 -12.07 -3.85 -10.78
C LEU A 63 -11.93 -5.37 -10.70
N ASP A 64 -11.87 -5.99 -11.86
CA ASP A 64 -11.47 -7.39 -11.96
C ASP A 64 -9.97 -7.56 -11.68
N ASN A 65 -9.50 -8.80 -11.65
CA ASN A 65 -8.12 -9.07 -11.24
C ASN A 65 -7.07 -8.51 -12.20
N ALA A 66 -7.32 -8.52 -13.52
CA ALA A 66 -6.32 -8.06 -14.48
C ALA A 66 -6.16 -6.55 -14.39
N ASP A 67 -7.30 -5.85 -14.39
CA ASP A 67 -7.37 -4.39 -14.32
C ASP A 67 -6.92 -3.86 -12.95
N PHE A 68 -7.19 -4.59 -11.87
CA PHE A 68 -6.70 -4.25 -10.53
C PHE A 68 -5.17 -4.18 -10.47
N PHE A 69 -4.47 -5.19 -11.00
CA PHE A 69 -3.01 -5.23 -10.92
C PHE A 69 -2.36 -4.18 -11.82
N GLU A 70 -2.92 -3.93 -13.00
CA GLU A 70 -2.48 -2.85 -13.89
C GLU A 70 -2.69 -1.49 -13.23
N GLY A 71 -3.88 -1.24 -12.69
CA GLY A 71 -4.20 0.00 -11.99
C GLY A 71 -3.35 0.23 -10.73
N LEU A 72 -3.03 -0.84 -9.98
CA LEU A 72 -2.13 -0.76 -8.83
C LEU A 72 -0.70 -0.40 -9.27
N ASN A 73 -0.22 -0.95 -10.39
CA ASN A 73 1.08 -0.58 -10.96
C ASN A 73 1.11 0.89 -11.41
N LEU A 74 0.06 1.37 -12.10
CA LEU A 74 -0.04 2.76 -12.51
C LEU A 74 -0.07 3.71 -11.31
N LEU A 75 -0.83 3.36 -10.26
CA LEU A 75 -0.88 4.14 -9.02
C LEU A 75 0.51 4.19 -8.35
N ARG A 76 1.24 3.07 -8.33
CA ARG A 76 2.62 3.02 -7.82
C ARG A 76 3.56 3.93 -8.62
N GLU A 77 3.49 3.92 -9.95
CA GLU A 77 4.35 4.77 -10.77
C GLU A 77 4.01 6.26 -10.58
N GLY A 78 2.72 6.63 -10.55
CA GLY A 78 2.31 8.00 -10.24
C GLY A 78 2.80 8.48 -8.86
N LEU A 79 2.80 7.62 -7.85
CA LEU A 79 3.35 7.93 -6.52
C LEU A 79 4.88 8.12 -6.54
N LYS A 80 5.63 7.37 -7.36
CA LYS A 80 7.09 7.56 -7.52
C LYS A 80 7.41 8.89 -8.19
N GLU A 81 6.65 9.26 -9.23
CA GLU A 81 6.81 10.55 -9.92
C GLU A 81 6.61 11.72 -8.96
N LEU A 82 5.59 11.65 -8.08
CA LEU A 82 5.34 12.66 -7.05
C LEU A 82 6.47 12.77 -6.01
N GLN A 83 7.21 11.69 -5.79
CA GLN A 83 8.37 11.67 -4.89
C GLN A 83 9.66 12.17 -5.56
N GLY A 84 9.61 12.57 -6.84
CA GLY A 84 10.80 12.95 -7.61
C GLY A 84 11.75 11.78 -7.86
N VAL A 85 11.31 10.54 -7.60
CA VAL A 85 12.07 9.34 -7.93
C VAL A 85 11.94 9.15 -9.43
N LYS A 86 12.95 9.60 -10.18
CA LYS A 86 13.03 9.37 -11.62
C LYS A 86 12.98 7.87 -11.88
N THR A 87 11.86 7.41 -12.43
CA THR A 87 11.78 6.09 -13.05
C THR A 87 12.60 6.17 -14.33
N ASN A 88 13.83 5.65 -14.29
CA ASN A 88 14.59 5.46 -15.51
C ASN A 88 13.79 4.48 -16.39
N GLY A 89 13.27 5.01 -17.50
CA GLY A 89 12.64 4.24 -18.57
C GLY A 89 13.63 3.37 -19.32
#